data_AF-A0AAE4ADI8-F1
#
_entry.id   AF-A0AAE4ADI8-F1
#
_cell.length_a   1.000
_cell.length_b   1.000
_cell.length_c   1.000
_cell.angle_alpha   90.00
_cell.angle_beta   90.00
_cell.angle_gamma   90.00
#
_symmetry.space_group_name_H-M   'P 1'
#
loop_
_entity.id
_entity.type
_entity.pdbx_description
1 polymer ?
#
loop_
_entity_poly.entity_id
_entity_poly.type
_entity_poly.pdbx_seq_one_letter_code
_entity_poly.pdbx_strand_id
1 'polypeptide(L)'
;MDQTRIFLSVRDYAGFFASCHSTVAQQGVWLPFGARERAALARLPRRWPDVVADIRATIPEARVTVWRYEELCATGQAMVEAMTGGPFEIDMDQSGAMGALSAGAMARIAAASARAGGAPLPRAQVRRIWHETAGSGPYDPWQAETRQMLSACYEDDCARIAGMDGVELL
;
A
#
# COMPACT_ATOMS: atom_id res chain seq x y z
N MET A 1 11.18 26.55 18.41
CA MET A 1 11.44 25.10 18.25
C MET A 1 10.45 24.62 17.21
N ASP A 2 10.92 24.05 16.11
CA ASP A 2 10.03 23.55 15.07
C ASP A 2 9.23 22.36 15.62
N GLN A 3 7.91 22.45 15.52
CA GLN A 3 6.99 21.39 15.91
C GLN A 3 7.21 20.20 14.97
N THR A 4 7.39 18.99 15.51
CA THR A 4 7.53 17.78 14.69
C THR A 4 6.29 17.59 13.81
N ARG A 5 6.50 17.28 12.53
CA ARG A 5 5.44 17.02 11.56
C ARG A 5 5.55 15.58 11.07
N ILE A 6 4.44 14.86 11.08
CA ILE A 6 4.36 13.47 10.65
C ILE A 6 3.40 13.40 9.48
N PHE A 7 3.86 12.78 8.41
CA PHE A 7 3.13 12.62 7.16
C PHE A 7 2.90 11.11 6.95
N LEU A 8 1.64 10.70 6.88
CA LEU A 8 1.25 9.29 6.76
C LEU A 8 0.28 9.10 5.59
N SER A 9 0.70 8.30 4.61
CA SER A 9 -0.24 7.79 3.60
C SER A 9 -0.94 6.54 4.13
N VAL A 10 -2.27 6.52 4.06
CA VAL A 10 -3.09 5.31 4.25
C VAL A 10 -3.63 4.85 2.91
N ARG A 11 -3.95 3.56 2.80
CA ARG A 11 -4.42 2.95 1.55
C ARG A 11 -5.53 1.96 1.84
N ASP A 12 -6.43 1.78 0.88
CA ASP A 12 -7.40 0.69 0.90
C ASP A 12 -6.73 -0.64 1.24
N TYR A 13 -7.30 -1.38 2.20
CA TYR A 13 -6.66 -2.60 2.72
C TYR A 13 -6.47 -3.66 1.64
N ALA A 14 -7.43 -3.82 0.72
CA ALA A 14 -7.31 -4.80 -0.34
C ALA A 14 -6.14 -4.46 -1.27
N GLY A 15 -6.05 -3.19 -1.67
CA GLY A 15 -4.93 -2.64 -2.45
C GLY A 15 -3.59 -2.67 -1.71
N PHE A 16 -3.57 -2.36 -0.42
CA PHE A 16 -2.39 -2.37 0.44
C PHE A 16 -1.80 -3.78 0.53
N PHE A 17 -2.59 -4.78 0.91
CA PHE A 17 -2.11 -6.16 1.02
C PHE A 17 -1.70 -6.75 -0.33
N ALA A 18 -2.43 -6.46 -1.41
CA ALA A 18 -2.05 -6.86 -2.75
C ALA A 18 -0.69 -6.25 -3.16
N SER A 19 -0.49 -4.96 -2.84
CA SER A 19 0.77 -4.26 -3.07
C SER A 19 1.92 -4.87 -2.26
N CYS A 20 1.74 -5.12 -0.95
CA CYS A 20 2.76 -5.75 -0.12
C CYS A 20 3.16 -7.12 -0.66
N HIS A 21 2.17 -7.94 -1.04
CA HIS A 21 2.43 -9.26 -1.60
C HIS A 21 3.20 -9.18 -2.92
N SER A 22 2.80 -8.26 -3.81
CA SER A 22 3.53 -7.98 -5.05
C SER A 22 4.97 -7.55 -4.77
N THR A 23 5.21 -6.64 -3.82
CA THR A 23 6.56 -6.17 -3.47
C THR A 23 7.45 -7.32 -2.98
N VAL A 24 6.94 -8.24 -2.17
CA VAL A 24 7.70 -9.43 -1.75
C VAL A 24 8.06 -10.31 -2.96
N ALA A 25 7.12 -10.53 -3.87
CA ALA A 25 7.35 -11.26 -5.12
C ALA A 25 8.38 -10.57 -6.05
N GLN A 26 8.38 -9.23 -6.10
CA GLN A 26 9.40 -8.45 -6.84
C GLN A 26 10.82 -8.69 -6.31
N GLN A 27 10.96 -9.02 -5.02
CA GLN A 27 12.25 -9.35 -4.41
C GLN A 27 12.68 -10.80 -4.69
N GLY A 28 11.87 -11.57 -5.40
CA GLY A 28 12.12 -12.97 -5.73
C GLY A 28 11.65 -13.96 -4.68
N VAL A 29 11.02 -13.49 -3.60
CA VAL A 29 10.45 -14.35 -2.56
C VAL A 29 8.98 -14.57 -2.87
N TRP A 30 8.53 -15.83 -2.85
CA TRP A 30 7.11 -16.13 -2.97
C TRP A 30 6.55 -16.52 -1.61
N LEU A 31 5.48 -15.83 -1.21
CA LEU A 31 4.67 -16.23 -0.07
C LEU A 31 3.32 -16.72 -0.58
N PRO A 32 2.76 -17.82 -0.05
CA PRO A 32 1.40 -18.19 -0.38
C PRO A 32 0.44 -17.07 0.01
N PHE A 33 -0.49 -16.74 -0.88
CA PHE A 33 -1.60 -15.81 -0.60
C PHE A 33 -2.94 -16.54 -0.83
N GLY A 34 -3.08 -17.69 -0.17
CA GLY A 34 -4.21 -18.59 -0.32
C GLY A 34 -5.41 -18.20 0.54
N ALA A 35 -6.42 -19.07 0.61
CA ALA A 35 -7.63 -18.81 1.38
C ALA A 35 -7.34 -18.56 2.88
N ARG A 36 -6.37 -19.29 3.45
CA ARG A 36 -5.97 -19.15 4.85
C ARG A 36 -5.36 -17.78 5.12
N GLU A 37 -4.39 -17.35 4.31
CA GLU A 37 -3.70 -16.07 4.48
C GLU A 37 -4.65 -14.90 4.24
N ARG A 38 -5.51 -14.99 3.22
CA ARG A 38 -6.56 -14.01 2.97
C ARG A 38 -7.53 -13.88 4.13
N ALA A 39 -8.01 -15.00 4.69
CA ALA A 39 -8.90 -14.98 5.85
C ALA A 39 -8.21 -14.39 7.09
N ALA A 40 -6.91 -14.64 7.28
CA ALA A 40 -6.16 -14.07 8.39
C ALA A 40 -6.02 -12.54 8.27
N LEU A 41 -5.68 -12.04 7.08
CA LEU A 41 -5.55 -10.60 6.81
C LEU A 41 -6.90 -9.87 6.86
N ALA A 42 -7.96 -10.51 6.37
CA ALA A 42 -9.33 -9.98 6.39
C ALA A 42 -9.91 -9.76 7.79
N ARG A 43 -9.30 -10.37 8.83
CA ARG A 43 -9.71 -10.12 10.24
C ARG A 43 -9.39 -8.71 10.71
N LEU A 44 -8.43 -8.02 10.08
CA LEU A 44 -7.99 -6.67 10.43
C LEU A 44 -7.91 -6.44 11.96
N PRO A 45 -7.12 -7.24 12.71
CA PRO A 45 -7.05 -7.12 14.17
C PRO A 45 -6.51 -5.75 14.62
N ARG A 46 -5.87 -5.03 13.68
CA ARG A 46 -5.41 -3.67 13.83
C ARG A 46 -5.68 -2.93 12.52
N ARG A 47 -6.16 -1.69 12.63
CA ARG A 47 -6.61 -0.82 11.53
C ARG A 47 -5.86 0.50 11.53
N TRP A 48 -5.98 1.30 10.47
CA TRP A 48 -5.31 2.59 10.33
C TRP A 48 -5.54 3.56 11.50
N PRO A 49 -6.74 3.69 12.09
CA PRO A 49 -6.94 4.56 13.25
C PRO A 49 -6.09 4.14 14.44
N ASP A 50 -5.82 2.84 14.62
CA ASP A 50 -4.94 2.35 15.68
C ASP A 50 -3.47 2.71 15.43
N VAL A 51 -3.07 2.89 14.17
CA VAL A 51 -1.73 3.37 13.81
C VAL A 51 -1.63 4.87 14.10
N VAL A 52 -2.63 5.65 13.70
CA VAL A 52 -2.68 7.09 13.96
C VAL A 52 -2.75 7.36 15.46
N ALA A 53 -3.52 6.57 16.22
CA ALA A 53 -3.62 6.68 17.67
C ALA A 53 -2.28 6.43 18.36
N ASP A 54 -1.53 5.40 17.94
CA ASP A 54 -0.20 5.11 18.49
C ASP A 54 0.79 6.25 18.20
N ILE A 55 0.74 6.84 17.01
CA ILE A 55 1.57 8.01 16.66
C ILE A 55 1.24 9.17 17.61
N ARG A 56 -0.04 9.49 17.79
CA ARG A 56 -0.50 10.57 18.67
C ARG A 56 -0.17 10.30 20.14
N ALA A 57 -0.21 9.05 20.58
CA ALA A 57 0.16 8.66 21.94
C ALA A 57 1.68 8.76 22.18
N THR A 58 2.49 8.47 21.16
CA THR A 58 3.95 8.47 21.25
C THR A 58 4.55 9.88 21.12
N ILE A 59 3.97 10.72 20.26
CA ILE A 59 4.44 12.09 20.01
C ILE A 59 3.23 13.06 20.04
N PRO A 60 2.68 13.37 21.23
CA PRO A 60 1.43 14.14 21.36
C PRO A 60 1.48 15.54 20.77
N GLU A 61 2.66 16.16 20.77
CA GLU A 61 2.92 17.49 20.20
C GLU A 61 3.07 17.48 18.67
N ALA A 62 3.22 16.32 18.02
CA ALA A 62 3.39 16.26 16.58
C ALA A 62 2.09 16.60 15.84
N ARG A 63 2.19 17.40 14.78
CA ARG A 63 1.09 17.53 13.81
C ARG A 63 1.11 16.32 12.89
N VAL A 64 0.00 15.59 12.83
CA VAL A 64 -0.13 14.42 11.97
C VAL A 64 -1.00 14.78 10.78
N THR A 65 -0.44 14.72 9.58
CA THR A 65 -1.16 14.88 8.32
C THR A 65 -1.27 13.50 7.68
N VAL A 66 -2.50 13.07 7.44
CA VAL A 66 -2.83 11.80 6.78
C VAL A 66 -3.38 12.13 5.39
N TRP A 67 -3.10 11.27 4.41
CA TRP A 67 -3.79 11.34 3.11
C TRP A 67 -4.09 9.94 2.60
N ARG A 68 -5.09 9.86 1.72
CA ARG A 68 -5.43 8.62 1.01
C ARG A 68 -4.48 8.43 -0.16
N TYR A 69 -3.83 7.28 -0.23
CA TYR A 69 -2.92 6.93 -1.32
C TYR A 69 -3.61 7.00 -2.69
N GLU A 70 -4.90 6.67 -2.74
CA GLU A 70 -5.72 6.72 -3.95
C GLU A 70 -5.86 8.15 -4.51
N GLU A 71 -5.69 9.16 -3.66
CA GLU A 71 -5.84 10.57 -4.01
C GLU A 71 -4.49 11.26 -4.26
N LEU A 72 -3.40 10.49 -4.32
CA LEU A 72 -2.04 11.02 -4.46
C LEU A 72 -1.88 11.98 -5.64
N CYS A 73 -2.55 11.74 -6.78
CA CYS A 73 -2.51 12.67 -7.92
C CYS A 73 -3.18 14.02 -7.61
N ALA A 74 -4.21 14.04 -6.76
CA ALA A 74 -4.93 15.25 -6.37
C ALA A 74 -4.26 15.97 -5.18
N THR A 75 -3.72 15.22 -4.21
CA THR A 75 -3.18 15.77 -2.95
C THR A 75 -1.65 15.84 -2.91
N GLY A 76 -0.96 15.22 -3.88
CA GLY A 76 0.49 15.06 -3.88
C GLY A 76 1.26 16.38 -3.85
N GLN A 77 0.85 17.37 -4.65
CA GLN A 77 1.47 18.70 -4.68
C GLN A 77 1.37 19.38 -3.30
N ALA A 78 0.16 19.43 -2.72
CA ALA A 78 -0.08 20.02 -1.41
C ALA A 78 0.70 19.30 -0.30
N MET A 79 0.80 17.97 -0.38
CA MET A 79 1.57 17.15 0.56
C MET A 79 3.07 17.47 0.49
N VAL A 80 3.65 17.55 -0.71
CA VAL A 80 5.08 17.83 -0.85
C VAL A 80 5.41 19.26 -0.41
N GLU A 81 4.58 20.24 -0.77
CA GLU A 81 4.72 21.62 -0.27
C GLU A 81 4.64 21.68 1.26
N ALA A 82 3.71 20.92 1.85
CA ALA A 82 3.62 20.79 3.29
C ALA A 82 4.91 20.19 3.87
N MET A 83 5.48 19.14 3.27
CA MET A 83 6.72 18.53 3.73
C MET A 83 7.94 19.45 3.62
N THR A 84 8.07 20.20 2.53
CA THR A 84 9.23 21.07 2.26
C THR A 84 9.14 22.43 2.94
N GLY A 85 7.94 22.85 3.39
CA GLY A 85 7.71 24.15 4.00
C GLY A 85 7.71 25.30 2.99
N GLY A 86 7.49 25.02 1.70
CA GLY A 86 7.48 26.00 0.63
C GLY A 86 7.13 25.39 -0.73
N PRO A 87 7.05 26.22 -1.79
CA PRO A 87 6.71 25.75 -3.12
C PRO A 87 7.73 24.72 -3.63
N PHE A 88 7.25 23.56 -4.05
CA PHE A 88 8.07 22.50 -4.63
C PHE A 88 7.26 21.78 -5.70
N GLU A 89 7.67 21.87 -6.96
CA GLU A 89 6.93 21.25 -8.07
C GLU A 89 7.30 19.77 -8.22
N ILE A 90 6.28 18.92 -8.32
CA ILE A 90 6.41 17.50 -8.67
C ILE A 90 5.65 17.20 -9.95
N ASP A 91 6.27 16.42 -10.83
CA ASP A 91 5.59 15.84 -11.98
C ASP A 91 4.85 14.57 -11.55
N MET A 92 3.54 14.69 -11.35
CA MET A 92 2.65 13.60 -10.97
C MET A 92 2.08 12.82 -12.16
N ASP A 93 2.28 13.32 -13.38
CA ASP A 93 1.80 12.69 -14.61
C ASP A 93 2.74 11.56 -15.08
N GLN A 94 3.97 11.54 -14.57
CA GLN A 94 4.86 10.40 -14.74
C GLN A 94 4.39 9.21 -13.90
N SER A 95 3.78 8.23 -14.58
CA SER A 95 3.53 6.91 -14.02
C SER A 95 4.86 6.32 -13.49
N GLY A 96 4.98 6.23 -12.17
CA GLY A 96 6.21 5.76 -11.53
C GLY A 96 6.64 4.39 -12.05
N ALA A 97 7.95 4.20 -12.25
CA ALA A 97 8.57 2.98 -12.76
C ALA A 97 8.37 1.72 -11.87
N MET A 98 7.62 1.83 -10.77
CA MET A 98 7.48 0.83 -9.71
C MET A 98 6.04 0.38 -9.49
N GLY A 99 5.29 0.16 -10.57
CA GLY A 99 3.95 -0.39 -10.50
C GLY A 99 3.92 -1.77 -9.83
N ALA A 100 2.79 -2.12 -9.20
CA ALA A 100 2.56 -3.48 -8.74
C ALA A 100 2.70 -4.47 -9.90
N LEU A 101 3.15 -5.69 -9.60
CA LEU A 101 3.20 -6.77 -10.57
C LEU A 101 1.80 -7.06 -11.10
N SER A 102 1.72 -7.38 -12.39
CA SER A 102 0.49 -7.83 -13.01
C SER A 102 0.06 -9.20 -12.50
N ALA A 103 -1.21 -9.57 -12.70
CA ALA A 103 -1.71 -10.88 -12.32
C ALA A 103 -0.90 -12.02 -12.99
N GLY A 104 -0.54 -11.85 -14.27
CA GLY A 104 0.30 -12.80 -14.99
C GLY A 104 1.72 -12.90 -14.44
N ALA A 105 2.33 -11.77 -14.03
CA ALA A 105 3.64 -11.78 -13.39
C ALA A 105 3.62 -12.59 -12.10
N MET A 106 2.62 -12.35 -11.25
CA MET A 106 2.45 -13.05 -9.97
C MET A 106 2.27 -14.55 -10.17
N ALA A 107 1.41 -14.97 -11.11
CA ALA A 107 1.21 -16.38 -11.43
C ALA A 107 2.50 -17.08 -11.92
N ARG A 108 3.30 -16.40 -12.75
CA ARG A 108 4.57 -16.96 -13.25
C ARG A 108 5.66 -17.02 -12.19
N ILE A 109 5.72 -16.04 -11.29
CA ILE A 109 6.62 -16.07 -10.13
C ILE A 109 6.24 -17.22 -9.21
N ALA A 110 4.95 -17.42 -8.92
CA ALA A 110 4.45 -18.54 -8.13
C ALA A 110 4.91 -19.89 -8.71
N ALA A 111 4.68 -20.10 -10.01
CA ALA A 111 5.07 -21.34 -10.68
C ALA A 111 6.59 -21.54 -10.72
N ALA A 112 7.36 -20.46 -10.91
CA ALA A 112 8.81 -20.52 -10.86
C ALA A 112 9.35 -20.85 -9.47
N SER A 113 8.78 -20.26 -8.42
CA SER A 113 9.14 -20.54 -7.03
C SER A 113 8.82 -21.99 -6.65
N ALA A 114 7.65 -22.50 -7.06
CA ALA A 114 7.28 -23.90 -6.85
C ALA A 114 8.28 -24.87 -7.50
N ARG A 115 8.72 -24.60 -8.73
CA ARG A 115 9.77 -25.40 -9.40
C ARG A 115 11.13 -25.31 -8.70
N ALA A 116 11.41 -24.20 -8.06
CA ALA A 116 12.63 -23.99 -7.27
C ALA A 116 12.52 -24.54 -5.82
N GLY A 117 11.45 -25.26 -5.49
CA GLY A 117 11.23 -25.80 -4.13
C GLY A 117 11.03 -24.70 -3.07
N GLY A 118 10.58 -23.51 -3.46
CA GLY A 118 10.41 -22.36 -2.56
C GLY A 118 11.67 -21.50 -2.38
N ALA A 119 12.78 -21.84 -3.02
CA ALA A 119 13.98 -21.00 -2.98
C ALA A 119 13.72 -19.61 -3.62
N PRO A 120 14.36 -18.54 -3.13
CA PRO A 120 14.28 -17.22 -3.75
C PRO A 120 14.71 -17.24 -5.21
N LEU A 121 13.93 -16.59 -6.07
CA LEU A 121 14.23 -16.45 -7.48
C LEU A 121 15.28 -15.36 -7.72
N PRO A 122 16.21 -15.53 -8.68
CA PRO A 122 17.13 -14.46 -9.08
C PRO A 122 16.38 -13.20 -9.56
N ARG A 123 16.83 -12.02 -9.14
CA ARG A 123 16.22 -10.73 -9.54
C ARG A 123 16.11 -10.55 -11.06
N ALA A 124 17.10 -11.03 -11.82
CA ALA A 124 17.07 -10.99 -13.28
C ALA A 124 15.90 -11.81 -13.86
N GLN A 125 15.58 -12.95 -13.25
CA GLN A 125 14.45 -13.79 -13.65
C GLN A 125 13.11 -13.10 -13.32
N VAL A 126 12.98 -12.48 -12.15
CA VAL A 126 11.78 -11.74 -11.75
C VAL A 126 11.52 -10.56 -12.70
N ARG A 127 12.56 -9.77 -13.01
CA ARG A 127 12.47 -8.67 -13.98
C ARG A 127 12.03 -9.16 -15.36
N ARG A 128 12.59 -10.27 -15.84
CA ARG A 128 12.17 -10.88 -17.12
C ARG A 128 10.69 -11.25 -17.08
N ILE A 129 10.22 -11.92 -16.03
CA ILE A 129 8.81 -12.29 -15.87
C ILE A 129 7.92 -11.04 -15.91
N TRP A 130 8.31 -9.99 -15.19
CA TRP A 130 7.56 -8.73 -15.17
C TRP A 130 7.40 -8.15 -16.58
N HIS A 131 8.49 -7.98 -17.35
CA HIS A 131 8.40 -7.46 -18.71
C HIS A 131 7.55 -8.34 -19.64
N GLU A 132 7.69 -9.66 -19.57
CA GLU A 132 6.96 -10.62 -20.42
C GLU A 132 5.46 -10.71 -20.09
N THR A 133 5.01 -10.14 -18.97
CA THR A 133 3.61 -10.20 -18.52
C THR A 133 2.99 -8.82 -18.35
N ALA A 134 3.64 -7.80 -18.91
CA ALA A 134 3.06 -6.48 -19.05
C ALA A 134 1.70 -6.58 -19.77
N GLY A 135 0.68 -5.93 -19.23
CA GLY A 135 -0.67 -5.94 -19.81
C GLY A 135 -1.60 -7.08 -19.37
N SER A 136 -1.15 -8.03 -18.53
CA SER A 136 -2.02 -9.12 -18.01
C SER A 136 -3.00 -8.69 -16.91
N GLY A 137 -3.33 -7.40 -16.84
CA GLY A 137 -4.25 -6.83 -15.85
C GLY A 137 -3.63 -6.65 -14.45
N PRO A 138 -4.32 -5.91 -13.58
CA PRO A 138 -3.88 -5.68 -12.20
C PRO A 138 -3.93 -6.97 -11.38
N TYR A 139 -2.98 -7.13 -10.47
CA TYR A 139 -3.03 -8.20 -9.49
C TYR A 139 -4.08 -7.88 -8.40
N ASP A 140 -5.11 -8.71 -8.32
CA ASP A 140 -6.09 -8.69 -7.24
C ASP A 140 -6.28 -10.10 -6.68
N PRO A 141 -5.82 -10.38 -5.44
CA PRO A 141 -6.00 -11.69 -4.83
C PRO A 141 -7.34 -11.89 -4.15
N TRP A 142 -8.19 -10.89 -4.08
CA TRP A 142 -9.38 -10.91 -3.24
C TRP A 142 -10.60 -11.45 -3.96
N GLN A 143 -11.47 -12.13 -3.21
CA GLN A 143 -12.84 -12.36 -3.65
C GLN A 143 -13.61 -11.05 -3.56
N ALA A 144 -14.60 -10.85 -4.43
CA ALA A 144 -15.34 -9.60 -4.56
C ALA A 144 -15.96 -9.15 -3.22
N GLU A 145 -16.53 -10.09 -2.47
CA GLU A 145 -17.16 -9.84 -1.18
C GLU A 145 -16.15 -9.40 -0.12
N THR A 146 -15.00 -10.09 -0.05
CA THR A 146 -13.93 -9.71 0.89
C THR A 146 -13.31 -8.38 0.50
N ARG A 147 -13.13 -8.12 -0.79
CA ARG A 147 -12.64 -6.83 -1.30
C ARG A 147 -13.57 -5.70 -0.87
N GLN A 148 -14.88 -5.86 -1.10
CA GLN A 148 -15.87 -4.87 -0.71
C GLN A 148 -15.88 -4.61 0.80
N MET A 149 -15.80 -5.68 1.61
CA MET A 149 -15.72 -5.57 3.06
C MET A 149 -14.46 -4.80 3.50
N LEU A 150 -13.29 -5.12 2.92
CA LEU A 150 -12.03 -4.42 3.21
C LEU A 150 -12.11 -2.93 2.85
N SER A 151 -12.70 -2.60 1.70
CA SER A 151 -12.88 -1.20 1.29
C SER A 151 -13.88 -0.47 2.19
N ALA A 152 -14.98 -1.10 2.60
CA ALA A 152 -15.92 -0.50 3.56
C ALA A 152 -15.23 -0.20 4.91
N CYS A 153 -14.42 -1.14 5.41
CA CYS A 153 -13.60 -0.87 6.60
C CYS A 153 -12.63 0.30 6.38
N TYR A 154 -12.01 0.40 5.22
CA TYR A 154 -11.11 1.52 4.94
C TYR A 154 -11.85 2.87 4.95
N GLU A 155 -13.01 2.98 4.32
CA GLU A 155 -13.81 4.22 4.34
C GLU A 155 -14.23 4.61 5.76
N ASP A 156 -14.71 3.63 6.56
CA ASP A 156 -15.03 3.85 7.97
C ASP A 156 -13.82 4.37 8.76
N ASP A 157 -12.62 3.86 8.46
CA ASP A 157 -11.39 4.29 9.11
C ASP A 157 -10.97 5.70 8.69
N CYS A 158 -11.09 6.06 7.42
CA CYS A 158 -10.85 7.42 6.96
C CYS A 158 -11.77 8.42 7.67
N ALA A 159 -13.06 8.10 7.80
CA ALA A 159 -14.00 8.93 8.53
C ALA A 159 -13.62 9.07 10.02
N ARG A 160 -13.17 7.99 10.66
CA ARG A 160 -12.68 8.03 12.05
C ARG A 160 -11.42 8.89 12.19
N ILE A 161 -10.45 8.73 11.29
CA ILE A 161 -9.19 9.50 11.29
C ILE A 161 -9.46 10.99 11.13
N ALA A 162 -10.38 11.37 10.23
CA ALA A 162 -10.77 12.77 10.02
C ALA A 162 -11.34 13.44 11.29
N GLY A 163 -11.91 12.64 12.21
CA GLY A 163 -12.43 13.11 13.49
C GLY A 163 -11.43 13.07 14.66
N MET A 164 -10.17 12.70 14.44
CA MET A 164 -9.17 12.57 15.52
C MET A 164 -8.52 13.93 15.85
N ASP A 165 -8.44 14.24 17.15
CA ASP A 165 -7.80 15.47 17.62
C ASP A 165 -6.30 15.54 17.26
N GLY A 166 -5.91 16.65 16.63
CA GLY A 166 -4.52 16.90 16.20
C GLY A 166 -4.11 16.11 14.96
N VAL A 167 -5.09 15.60 14.20
CA VAL A 167 -4.89 14.94 12.91
C VAL A 167 -5.60 15.75 11.83
N GLU A 168 -4.92 15.94 10.70
CA GLU A 168 -5.47 16.52 9.48
C GLU A 168 -5.55 15.41 8.42
N LEU A 169 -6.72 15.19 7.83
CA LEU A 169 -6.87 14.32 6.66
C LEU A 169 -7.02 15.22 5.42
N LEU A 170 -6.08 15.10 4.50
CA LEU A 170 -6.09 15.79 3.20
C LEU A 170 -6.97 15.07 2.18
#